data_AF-A0A8X6S6A9-F1
#
_entry.id   AF-A0A8X6S6A9-F1
#
_cell.length_a   1.000
_cell.length_b   1.000
_cell.length_c   1.000
_cell.angle_alpha   90.00
_cell.angle_beta   90.00
_cell.angle_gamma   90.00
#
_symmetry.space_group_name_H-M   'P 1'
#
loop_
_entity.id
_entity.type
_entity.pdbx_description
1 polymer ?
#
loop_
_entity_poly.entity_id
_entity_poly.type
_entity_poly.pdbx_seq_one_letter_code
_entity_poly.pdbx_strand_id
1 'polypeptide(L)'
;MEHNIRPVSSATGTTVSRQIVYRSLGHFGLYARRPVRCVPLTATHCRLRLTCSRAHALWTPQQWSCVMFSDESRFSLQSDSRRTLIWRVSGIRYHQENPIDHYGGAGWLVWGGIILVWFQN
;
A
#
# COMPACT_ATOMS: atom_id res chain seq x y z
N MET A 1 0.33 23.34 2.69
CA MET A 1 -1.12 23.61 2.82
C MET A 1 -1.74 22.39 3.48
N GLU A 2 -1.80 22.40 4.80
CA GLU A 2 -2.35 21.31 5.60
C GLU A 2 -3.87 21.41 5.55
N HIS A 3 -4.53 20.40 4.99
CA HIS A 3 -5.99 20.26 5.10
C HIS A 3 -6.33 19.89 6.54
N ASN A 4 -6.39 20.92 7.39
CA ASN A 4 -6.81 20.86 8.77
C ASN A 4 -8.32 20.58 8.77
N ILE A 5 -8.70 19.30 8.94
CA ILE A 5 -10.09 18.90 9.09
C ILE A 5 -10.58 19.53 10.39
N ARG A 6 -11.29 20.66 10.27
CA ARG A 6 -11.92 21.33 11.41
C ARG A 6 -12.79 20.31 12.17
N PRO A 7 -12.76 20.32 13.52
CA PRO A 7 -13.69 19.52 14.30
C PRO A 7 -15.14 19.83 13.89
N VAL A 8 -15.92 18.80 13.57
CA VAL A 8 -17.36 18.89 13.19
C VAL A 8 -18.18 19.71 14.20
N SER A 9 -17.71 19.82 15.45
CA SER A 9 -18.31 20.66 16.50
C SER A 9 -18.42 22.14 16.12
N SER A 10 -17.59 22.68 15.21
CA SER A 10 -17.67 24.09 14.82
C SER A 10 -18.81 24.43 13.86
N ALA A 11 -19.51 23.44 13.30
CA ALA A 11 -20.53 23.65 12.26
C ALA A 11 -21.98 23.53 12.76
N THR A 12 -22.22 22.88 13.91
CA THR A 12 -23.60 22.49 14.32
C THR A 12 -23.93 22.81 15.79
N GLY A 13 -22.99 23.40 16.56
CA GLY A 13 -23.22 23.79 17.96
C GLY A 13 -23.50 22.62 18.93
N THR A 14 -23.40 21.39 18.45
CA THR A 14 -23.63 20.15 19.21
C THR A 14 -22.33 19.37 19.35
N THR A 15 -22.00 18.96 20.57
CA THR A 15 -20.80 18.14 20.85
C THR A 15 -21.11 16.70 20.46
N VAL A 16 -20.74 16.31 19.24
CA VAL A 16 -20.94 14.94 18.73
C VAL A 16 -19.82 14.04 19.24
N SER A 17 -20.16 12.97 19.95
CA SER A 17 -19.17 11.99 20.41
C SER A 17 -18.68 11.10 19.26
N ARG A 18 -17.46 10.55 19.38
CA ARG A 18 -16.91 9.61 18.38
C ARG A 18 -17.83 8.41 18.12
N GLN A 19 -18.54 7.94 19.14
CA GLN A 19 -19.47 6.82 19.00
C GLN A 19 -20.65 7.16 18.11
N ILE A 20 -21.20 8.37 18.21
CA ILE A 20 -22.30 8.83 17.34
C ILE A 20 -21.82 8.93 15.90
N VAL A 21 -20.61 9.48 15.68
CA VAL A 21 -19.98 9.54 14.35
C VAL A 21 -19.81 8.15 13.76
N TYR A 22 -19.27 7.19 14.53
CA TYR A 22 -19.05 5.82 14.02
C TYR A 22 -20.36 5.08 13.73
N ARG A 23 -21.39 5.26 14.56
CA ARG A 23 -22.72 4.68 14.32
C ARG A 23 -23.36 5.26 13.05
N SER A 24 -23.29 6.56 12.87
CA SER A 24 -23.81 7.24 11.68
C SER A 24 -23.06 6.78 10.42
N LEU A 25 -21.73 6.73 10.45
CA LEU A 25 -20.92 6.23 9.33
C LEU A 25 -21.21 4.75 9.02
N GLY A 26 -21.37 3.91 10.05
CA GLY A 26 -21.76 2.52 9.91
C GLY A 26 -23.15 2.34 9.31
N HIS A 27 -24.10 3.23 9.64
CA HIS A 27 -25.42 3.25 9.02
C HIS A 27 -25.36 3.48 7.51
N PHE A 28 -24.42 4.31 7.04
CA PHE A 28 -24.12 4.51 5.61
C PHE A 28 -23.16 3.45 5.03
N GLY A 29 -22.83 2.39 5.78
CA GLY A 29 -21.93 1.32 5.33
C GLY A 29 -20.46 1.71 5.24
N LEU A 30 -20.06 2.84 5.82
CA LEU A 30 -18.67 3.31 5.84
C LEU A 30 -17.93 2.80 7.06
N TYR A 31 -16.77 2.20 6.80
CA TYR A 31 -15.90 1.68 7.85
C TYR A 31 -14.49 2.25 7.70
N ALA A 32 -13.87 2.56 8.84
CA ALA A 32 -12.48 2.97 8.88
C ALA A 32 -11.59 1.79 8.46
N ARG A 33 -10.88 1.94 7.35
CA ARG A 33 -9.99 0.92 6.77
C ARG A 33 -8.65 1.55 6.40
N ARG A 34 -7.61 0.74 6.33
CA ARG A 34 -6.31 1.19 5.81
C ARG A 34 -6.37 1.33 4.29
N PRO A 35 -5.80 2.40 3.72
CA PRO A 35 -5.58 2.51 2.28
C PRO A 35 -4.66 1.38 1.80
N VAL A 36 -4.73 1.08 0.51
CA VAL A 36 -3.84 0.09 -0.11
C VAL A 36 -2.50 0.77 -0.40
N ARG A 37 -1.41 0.05 -0.13
CA ARG A 37 -0.07 0.39 -0.60
C ARG A 37 0.26 -0.47 -1.78
N CYS A 38 0.17 0.09 -2.96
CA CYS A 38 0.62 -0.55 -4.18
C CYS A 38 0.96 0.54 -5.19
N VAL A 39 1.84 0.23 -6.14
CA VAL A 39 1.95 1.05 -7.34
C VAL A 39 0.82 0.63 -8.28
N PRO A 40 -0.06 1.53 -8.74
CA PRO A 40 -1.06 1.19 -9.74
C PRO A 40 -0.39 0.60 -10.98
N LEU A 41 -0.82 -0.59 -11.40
CA LEU A 41 -0.32 -1.21 -12.62
C LEU A 41 -1.21 -0.81 -13.79
N THR A 42 -0.59 -0.38 -14.88
CA THR A 42 -1.29 -0.21 -16.16
C THR A 42 -1.61 -1.57 -16.77
N ALA A 43 -2.57 -1.63 -17.70
CA ALA A 43 -2.89 -2.88 -18.41
C ALA A 43 -1.66 -3.49 -19.09
N THR A 44 -0.77 -2.65 -19.63
CA THR A 44 0.50 -3.08 -20.25
C THR A 44 1.42 -3.72 -19.22
N HIS A 45 1.61 -3.08 -18.05
CA HIS A 45 2.41 -3.67 -16.96
C HIS A 45 1.86 -5.03 -16.54
N CYS A 46 0.53 -5.17 -16.41
CA CYS A 46 -0.10 -6.45 -16.08
C CYS A 46 0.22 -7.55 -17.10
N ARG A 47 0.11 -7.25 -18.40
CA ARG A 47 0.40 -8.22 -19.47
C ARG A 47 1.87 -8.63 -19.49
N LEU A 48 2.78 -7.68 -19.35
CA LEU A 48 4.23 -7.95 -19.32
C LEU A 48 4.61 -8.79 -18.11
N ARG A 49 4.12 -8.44 -16.92
CA ARG A 49 4.38 -9.22 -15.69
C ARG A 49 3.84 -10.65 -15.82
N LEU A 50 2.62 -10.83 -16.34
CA LEU A 50 2.04 -12.15 -16.55
C LEU A 50 2.86 -13.00 -17.54
N THR A 51 3.31 -12.39 -18.63
CA THR A 51 4.13 -13.07 -19.65
C THR A 51 5.48 -13.47 -19.06
N CYS A 52 6.12 -12.58 -18.32
CA CYS A 52 7.36 -12.88 -17.59
C CYS A 52 7.16 -14.03 -16.61
N SER A 53 6.14 -13.97 -15.75
CA SER A 53 5.85 -15.04 -14.79
C SER A 53 5.62 -16.39 -15.48
N ARG A 54 4.89 -16.43 -16.60
CA ARG A 54 4.68 -17.67 -17.37
C ARG A 54 5.96 -18.21 -17.99
N ALA A 55 6.80 -17.33 -18.56
CA ALA A 55 8.07 -17.73 -19.17
C ALA A 55 9.06 -18.33 -18.16
N HIS A 56 8.99 -17.90 -16.89
CA HIS A 56 9.90 -18.31 -15.83
C HIS A 56 9.28 -19.31 -14.83
N ALA A 57 8.02 -19.72 -15.02
CA ALA A 57 7.27 -20.54 -14.06
C ALA A 57 7.88 -21.94 -13.85
N LEU A 58 8.54 -22.48 -14.87
CA LEU A 58 9.13 -23.83 -14.86
C LEU A 58 10.66 -23.80 -14.79
N TRP A 59 11.24 -22.65 -14.42
CA TRP A 59 12.69 -22.55 -14.30
C TRP A 59 13.23 -23.43 -13.18
N THR A 60 14.35 -24.11 -13.46
CA THR A 60 15.04 -24.96 -12.50
C THR A 60 15.81 -24.12 -11.47
N PRO A 61 16.10 -24.67 -10.28
CA PRO A 61 16.90 -23.97 -9.28
C PRO A 61 18.28 -23.53 -9.81
N GLN A 62 18.89 -24.31 -10.72
CA GLN A 62 20.15 -23.96 -11.37
C GLN A 62 19.97 -22.74 -12.29
N GLN A 63 18.87 -22.67 -13.05
CA GLN A 63 18.57 -21.49 -13.86
C GLN A 63 18.37 -20.24 -13.00
N TRP A 64 17.70 -20.37 -11.86
CA TRP A 64 17.56 -19.29 -10.89
C TRP A 64 18.89 -18.86 -10.26
N SER A 65 19.85 -19.78 -10.08
CA SER A 65 21.17 -19.45 -9.51
C SER A 65 22.02 -18.55 -10.41
N CYS A 66 21.69 -18.46 -11.70
CA CYS A 66 22.36 -17.56 -12.63
C CYS A 66 21.76 -16.13 -12.63
N VAL A 67 20.70 -15.87 -11.86
CA VAL A 67 20.04 -14.56 -11.80
C VAL A 67 20.50 -13.79 -10.57
N MET A 68 21.06 -12.60 -10.79
CA MET A 68 21.30 -11.61 -9.74
C MET A 68 20.10 -10.67 -9.65
N PHE A 69 19.42 -10.66 -8.50
CA PHE A 69 18.38 -9.69 -8.20
C PHE A 69 19.00 -8.47 -7.54
N SER A 70 18.71 -7.27 -8.03
CA SER A 70 19.11 -6.02 -7.39
C SER A 70 17.89 -5.13 -7.21
N ASP A 71 17.84 -4.41 -6.10
CA ASP A 71 16.80 -3.42 -5.86
C ASP A 71 17.33 -2.27 -4.99
N GLU A 72 16.62 -1.15 -5.03
CA GLU A 72 16.85 0.01 -4.17
C GLU A 72 15.76 0.06 -3.11
N SER A 73 16.14 -0.15 -1.85
CA SER A 73 15.20 -0.12 -0.73
C SER A 73 15.33 1.17 0.07
N ARG A 74 14.18 1.73 0.45
CA ARG A 74 14.10 2.96 1.22
C ARG A 74 13.89 2.68 2.71
N PHE A 75 14.79 3.19 3.54
CA PHE A 75 14.72 3.11 4.99
C PHE A 75 14.42 4.49 5.60
N SER A 76 13.22 4.67 6.16
CA SER A 76 12.84 5.90 6.86
C SER A 76 13.02 5.78 8.38
N LEU A 77 13.61 6.81 8.99
CA LEU A 77 13.72 6.91 10.46
C LEU A 77 12.38 7.26 11.11
N GLN A 78 11.51 7.95 10.37
CA GLN A 78 10.15 8.19 10.81
C GLN A 78 9.36 6.89 10.65
N SER A 79 8.84 6.37 11.77
CA SER A 79 7.83 5.32 11.74
C SER A 79 6.73 5.82 10.82
N ASP A 80 6.48 5.09 9.76
CA ASP A 80 5.28 5.19 8.95
C ASP A 80 4.08 4.83 9.84
N SER A 81 3.69 5.78 10.68
CA SER A 81 2.71 5.57 11.73
C SER A 81 1.39 5.36 10.98
N ARG A 82 1.00 4.10 10.95
CA ARG A 82 -0.12 3.42 10.27
C ARG A 82 -1.51 3.96 10.67
N ARG A 83 -1.61 5.28 10.82
CA ARG A 83 -2.71 6.02 11.46
C ARG A 83 -3.66 6.65 10.44
N THR A 84 -3.28 6.73 9.17
CA THR A 84 -4.20 7.20 8.12
C THR A 84 -5.22 6.10 7.83
N LEU A 85 -6.43 6.31 8.34
CA LEU A 85 -7.60 5.50 8.01
C LEU A 85 -8.46 6.29 7.04
N ILE A 86 -8.98 5.59 6.04
CA ILE A 86 -9.99 6.11 5.12
C ILE A 86 -11.32 5.45 5.44
N TRP A 87 -12.39 6.23 5.35
CA TRP A 87 -13.75 5.72 5.50
C TRP A 87 -14.25 5.27 4.14
N ARG A 88 -14.56 3.98 3.99
CA ARG A 88 -15.04 3.43 2.72
C ARG A 88 -15.97 2.26 2.92
N VAL A 89 -16.77 1.99 1.89
CA VAL A 89 -17.64 0.82 1.80
C VAL A 89 -16.77 -0.44 1.63
N SER A 90 -17.27 -1.58 2.09
CA SER A 90 -16.63 -2.88 1.83
C SER A 90 -16.63 -3.20 0.32
N GLY A 91 -15.67 -4.00 -0.13
CA GLY A 91 -15.62 -4.47 -1.53
C GLY A 91 -14.93 -3.53 -2.53
N ILE A 92 -14.91 -2.21 -2.31
CA ILE A 92 -14.27 -1.25 -3.24
C ILE A 92 -12.76 -1.08 -3.00
N ARG A 93 -12.06 -2.11 -2.52
CA ARG A 93 -10.69 -1.99 -1.99
C ARG A 93 -9.66 -1.41 -2.98
N TYR A 94 -9.76 -1.79 -4.25
CA TYR A 94 -8.85 -1.43 -5.33
C TYR A 94 -9.47 -0.48 -6.36
N HIS A 95 -10.63 0.11 -6.05
CA HIS A 95 -11.25 1.09 -6.95
C HIS A 95 -10.34 2.31 -7.07
N GLN A 96 -10.14 2.84 -8.29
CA GLN A 96 -9.17 3.89 -8.60
C GLN A 96 -9.36 5.16 -7.74
N GLU A 97 -10.57 5.42 -7.29
CA GLU A 97 -10.92 6.56 -6.43
C GLU A 97 -10.44 6.41 -4.99
N ASN A 98 -10.02 5.21 -4.57
CA ASN A 98 -9.44 5.05 -3.24
C ASN A 98 -8.01 5.59 -3.24
N PRO A 99 -7.66 6.42 -2.25
CA PRO A 99 -6.30 6.90 -2.12
C PRO A 99 -5.37 5.72 -1.89
N ILE A 100 -4.36 5.65 -2.74
CA ILE A 100 -3.22 4.76 -2.60
C ILE A 100 -2.18 5.52 -1.83
N ASP A 101 -1.71 4.90 -0.76
CA ASP A 101 -0.65 5.47 0.06
C ASP A 101 0.69 5.30 -0.68
N HIS A 102 1.32 6.42 -0.99
CA HIS A 102 2.62 6.48 -1.66
C HIS A 102 3.70 6.56 -0.58
N TYR A 103 4.88 5.99 -0.83
CA TYR A 103 6.02 6.05 0.08
C TYR A 103 6.56 7.49 0.20
N GLY A 104 5.89 8.34 0.98
CA GLY A 104 6.27 9.73 1.24
C GLY A 104 7.02 9.88 2.57
N GLY A 105 8.10 10.65 2.59
CA GLY A 105 8.82 11.03 3.82
C GLY A 105 10.29 11.39 3.57
N ALA A 106 11.06 11.59 4.64
CA ALA A 106 12.53 11.63 4.61
C ALA A 106 13.10 10.24 4.98
N GLY A 107 14.18 9.82 4.32
CA GLY A 107 14.70 8.46 4.45
C GLY A 107 15.89 8.22 3.53
N TRP A 108 16.65 7.17 3.84
CA TRP A 108 17.85 6.77 3.13
C TRP A 108 17.51 5.73 2.08
N LEU A 109 18.16 5.79 0.93
CA LEU A 109 18.08 4.76 -0.10
C LEU A 109 19.30 3.87 0.04
N VAL A 110 19.08 2.57 -0.01
CA VAL A 110 20.13 1.54 0.10
C VAL A 110 19.98 0.60 -1.08
N TRP A 111 21.07 0.41 -1.81
CA TRP A 111 21.16 -0.54 -2.90
C TRP A 111 21.63 -1.89 -2.39
N GLY A 112 20.97 -2.96 -2.83
CA GLY A 112 21.34 -4.32 -2.47
C GLY A 112 21.16 -5.29 -3.62
N GLY A 113 21.96 -6.36 -3.61
CA GLY A 113 21.86 -7.45 -4.58
C GLY A 113 21.87 -8.81 -3.88
N ILE A 114 21.06 -9.74 -4.38
CA ILE A 114 20.93 -11.12 -3.87
C ILE A 114 21.00 -12.08 -5.05
N ILE A 115 21.76 -13.17 -4.89
CA ILE A 115 21.81 -14.30 -5.82
C ILE A 115 21.48 -15.57 -5.05
N LEU A 116 20.77 -16.50 -5.69
CA LEU A 116 20.45 -17.79 -5.10
C LEU A 116 21.64 -18.73 -5.30
N VAL A 117 22.37 -19.03 -4.23
CA VAL A 117 23.45 -20.04 -4.27
C VAL A 117 22.93 -21.34 -3.68
N TRP A 118 22.93 -22.40 -4.49
CA TRP A 118 22.62 -23.75 -4.01
C TRP A 118 23.90 -24.44 -3.54
N PHE A 119 23.90 -24.90 -2.29
CA PHE A 119 24.89 -25.86 -1.79
C PHE A 119 24.34 -27.27 -2.01
N GLN A 120 25.05 -28.09 -2.80
CA GLN A 120 24.84 -29.54 -2.80
C GLN A 120 25.54 -30.13 -1.57
N ASN A 121 24.82 -30.93 -0.79
CA ASN A 121 25.36 -31.78 0.27
C ASN A 121 25.14 -33.23 -0.13
#